data_AF-A0A7C1QYW6-F1
#
_entry.id   AF-A0A7C1QYW6-F1
#
_cell.length_a   1.000
_cell.length_b   1.000
_cell.length_c   1.000
_cell.angle_alpha   90.00
_cell.angle_beta   90.00
_cell.angle_gamma   90.00
#
_symmetry.space_group_name_H-M   'P 1'
#
loop_
_entity.id
_entity.type
_entity.pdbx_description
1 polymer ?
#
loop_
_entity_poly.entity_id
_entity_poly.type
_entity_poly.pdbx_seq_one_letter_code
_entity_poly.pdbx_strand_id
1 'polypeptide(L)'
;MERERCLLGVIAALLLTSFLVPGYSYSPPAAEFVERNFPVYEERPARSAYVECALYTRSYYHYVVDWVLSYPHDHGFSRPGYFRTVIVVRDWESFVKEAPHHCEILWANDVGWNDPLYSASLRLKNVTAGTKDYVKLEPFFTYARYRQQPTGNWTRVHVTVFTDDVKEPVKLPFLAVWVGVVALSLLGVLLNIKGDKILLVGFLALLILGALFAGEYIKNERYIEEREQVFKQILALNSTGGECGMVTAAVSADFKSKEDISWFLTTLKRENSSISSARWEDYTVRISVTTPFNSYKNLLDEFEEKGWEVSAIELDPSAFHRPPEEIKKINDTIRTLLRYLPLLPDDERKAVEDYVESLNETIRRDVAKGQGTCIEVITSTPEAFVYNYAGYSDFLAKFALIITGLMFVVIWKR
;
A
#
# COMPACT_ATOMS: atom_id res chain seq x y z
N MET A 1 55.31 -18.71 5.05
CA MET A 1 54.35 -19.83 5.20
C MET A 1 53.38 -19.66 6.38
N GLU A 2 53.82 -19.38 7.62
CA GLU A 2 52.88 -19.22 8.75
C GLU A 2 51.91 -18.04 8.60
N ARG A 3 52.37 -16.90 8.05
CA ARG A 3 51.52 -15.70 7.83
C ARG A 3 50.42 -15.98 6.82
N GLU A 4 50.75 -16.72 5.76
CA GLU A 4 49.87 -17.10 4.67
C GLU A 4 48.85 -18.16 5.14
N ARG A 5 49.27 -19.14 5.95
CA ARG A 5 48.36 -20.07 6.65
C ARG A 5 47.42 -19.31 7.58
N CYS A 6 47.90 -18.31 8.31
CA CYS A 6 47.07 -17.48 9.19
C CYS A 6 46.02 -16.68 8.40
N LEU A 7 46.42 -16.01 7.30
CA LEU A 7 45.49 -15.26 6.44
C LEU A 7 44.39 -16.15 5.85
N LEU A 8 44.75 -17.32 5.32
CA LEU A 8 43.78 -18.29 4.80
C LEU A 8 42.88 -18.84 5.91
N GLY A 9 43.41 -19.04 7.12
CA GLY A 9 42.61 -19.44 8.29
C GLY A 9 41.56 -18.39 8.68
N VAL A 10 41.93 -17.11 8.69
CA VAL A 10 40.99 -16.01 8.98
C VAL A 10 39.95 -15.86 7.86
N ILE A 11 40.36 -15.97 6.58
CA ILE A 11 39.43 -15.99 5.44
C ILE A 11 38.42 -17.14 5.57
N ALA A 12 38.90 -18.36 5.85
CA ALA A 12 38.02 -19.51 6.05
C ALA A 12 37.06 -19.31 7.23
N ALA A 13 37.53 -18.76 8.35
CA ALA A 13 36.69 -18.45 9.51
C ALA A 13 35.58 -17.44 9.16
N LEU A 14 35.91 -16.32 8.51
CA LEU A 14 34.94 -15.32 8.06
C LEU A 14 33.86 -15.92 7.14
N LEU A 15 34.29 -16.72 6.16
CA LEU A 15 33.38 -17.39 5.22
C LEU A 15 32.45 -18.39 5.94
N LEU A 16 32.99 -19.18 6.87
CA LEU A 16 32.20 -20.12 7.68
C LEU A 16 31.22 -19.41 8.62
N THR A 17 31.60 -18.27 9.21
CA THR A 17 30.68 -17.47 10.04
C THR A 17 29.53 -16.86 9.23
N SER A 18 29.70 -16.63 7.92
CA SER A 18 28.62 -16.06 7.10
C SER A 18 27.43 -17.01 6.94
N PHE A 19 27.64 -18.33 6.94
CA PHE A 19 26.56 -19.32 6.93
C PHE A 19 25.70 -19.34 8.21
N LEU A 20 26.18 -18.74 9.31
CA LEU A 20 25.44 -18.63 10.57
C LEU A 20 24.60 -17.34 10.64
N VAL A 21 24.79 -16.41 9.71
CA VAL A 21 24.00 -15.18 9.63
C VAL A 21 22.66 -15.50 8.96
N PRO A 22 21.51 -15.23 9.62
CA PRO A 22 20.21 -15.42 8.98
C PRO A 22 20.07 -14.43 7.81
N GLY A 23 19.57 -14.89 6.67
CA GLY A 23 19.42 -14.03 5.49
C GLY A 23 18.35 -12.96 5.63
N TYR A 24 17.43 -13.13 6.58
CA TYR A 24 16.35 -12.19 6.85
C TYR A 24 16.16 -12.00 8.36
N SER A 25 15.71 -10.81 8.77
CA SER A 25 15.31 -10.48 10.13
C SER A 25 13.89 -9.90 10.15
N TYR A 26 13.11 -10.24 11.18
CA TYR A 26 11.79 -9.65 11.37
C TYR A 26 11.92 -8.15 11.67
N SER A 27 11.24 -7.33 10.87
CA SER A 27 11.31 -5.87 10.98
C SER A 27 10.04 -5.26 10.40
N PRO A 28 9.29 -4.48 11.20
CA PRO A 28 9.86 -3.63 12.25
C PRO A 28 9.86 -4.20 13.67
N PRO A 29 10.63 -3.59 14.59
CA PRO A 29 10.50 -3.83 16.02
C PRO A 29 9.09 -3.46 16.53
N ALA A 30 8.78 -3.85 17.76
CA ALA A 30 7.56 -3.42 18.43
C ALA A 30 7.49 -1.88 18.48
N ALA A 31 6.37 -1.31 18.05
CA ALA A 31 6.10 0.12 18.15
C ALA A 31 5.94 0.51 19.62
N GLU A 32 6.60 1.59 20.03
CA GLU A 32 6.47 2.14 21.39
C GLU A 32 5.18 2.96 21.50
N PHE A 33 4.38 2.69 22.54
CA PHE A 33 3.17 3.47 22.82
C PHE A 33 3.55 4.79 23.49
N VAL A 34 3.13 5.92 22.90
CA VAL A 34 3.30 7.23 23.52
C VAL A 34 2.19 7.42 24.55
N GLU A 35 2.53 7.43 25.84
CA GLU A 35 1.56 7.77 26.89
C GLU A 35 0.96 9.16 26.65
N ARG A 36 -0.33 9.19 26.29
CA ARG A 36 -1.13 10.41 26.18
C ARG A 36 -2.42 10.19 26.97
N ASN A 37 -2.55 10.87 28.11
CA ASN A 37 -3.80 10.90 28.86
C ASN A 37 -4.90 11.56 28.01
N PHE A 38 -5.81 10.77 27.44
CA PHE A 38 -6.92 11.26 26.62
C PHE A 38 -8.24 11.24 27.40
N PRO A 39 -8.79 12.40 27.82
CA PRO A 39 -10.05 12.46 28.58
C PRO A 39 -11.31 12.11 27.76
N VAL A 40 -11.17 11.79 26.46
CA VAL A 40 -12.30 11.50 25.56
C VAL A 40 -12.96 10.15 25.89
N TYR A 41 -12.26 9.25 26.58
CA TYR A 41 -12.80 7.93 26.95
C TYR A 41 -13.84 7.96 28.09
N GLU A 42 -14.11 9.13 28.70
CA GLU A 42 -15.17 9.31 29.71
C GLU A 42 -16.58 9.39 29.07
N GLU A 43 -16.67 9.71 27.78
CA GLU A 43 -17.93 9.71 27.01
C GLU A 43 -18.26 8.32 26.42
N ARG A 44 -19.52 8.10 26.01
CA ARG A 44 -19.92 6.90 25.26
C ARG A 44 -19.85 7.15 23.75
N PRO A 45 -19.15 6.32 22.97
CA PRO A 45 -18.99 6.53 21.53
C PRO A 45 -20.31 6.41 20.75
N ALA A 46 -20.39 7.16 19.64
CA ALA A 46 -21.37 7.06 18.55
C ALA A 46 -21.42 5.69 17.90
N ARG A 47 -20.24 5.14 17.68
CA ARG A 47 -20.03 3.94 16.88
C ARG A 47 -18.95 3.09 17.51
N SER A 48 -19.06 1.79 17.31
CA SER A 48 -17.92 0.90 17.49
C SER A 48 -17.59 0.27 16.15
N ALA A 49 -16.31 0.24 15.81
CA ALA A 49 -15.81 -0.40 14.60
C ALA A 49 -14.61 -1.30 14.91
N TYR A 50 -14.34 -2.22 14.00
CA TYR A 50 -13.11 -3.02 13.97
C TYR A 50 -12.51 -2.91 12.58
N VAL A 51 -11.23 -2.60 12.54
CA VAL A 51 -10.43 -2.45 11.32
C VAL A 51 -9.26 -3.41 11.39
N GLU A 52 -9.05 -4.14 10.31
CA GLU A 52 -7.98 -5.11 10.19
C GLU A 52 -7.12 -4.80 8.96
N CYS A 53 -5.84 -4.53 9.18
CA CYS A 53 -4.87 -4.20 8.15
C CYS A 53 -3.92 -5.37 7.94
N ALA A 54 -4.03 -6.07 6.81
CA ALA A 54 -3.17 -7.18 6.43
C ALA A 54 -2.13 -6.70 5.39
N LEU A 55 -0.87 -6.57 5.80
CA LEU A 55 0.17 -5.86 5.03
C LEU A 55 1.35 -6.78 4.70
N TYR A 56 2.08 -6.53 3.61
CA TYR A 56 3.16 -7.42 3.17
C TYR A 56 4.53 -6.72 3.06
N THR A 57 4.56 -5.39 3.00
CA THR A 57 5.78 -4.57 2.97
C THR A 57 6.09 -3.89 4.32
N ARG A 58 7.39 -3.70 4.64
CA ARG A 58 7.82 -3.09 5.91
C ARG A 58 7.43 -1.62 5.95
N SER A 59 7.76 -0.86 4.91
CA SER A 59 7.54 0.58 4.95
C SER A 59 6.05 0.93 4.88
N TYR A 60 5.22 0.07 4.29
CA TYR A 60 3.77 0.21 4.35
C TYR A 60 3.22 -0.14 5.73
N TYR A 61 3.73 -1.19 6.39
CA TYR A 61 3.39 -1.45 7.80
C TYR A 61 3.70 -0.25 8.70
N HIS A 62 4.88 0.37 8.55
CA HIS A 62 5.22 1.61 9.28
C HIS A 62 4.23 2.73 8.95
N TYR A 63 3.97 3.00 7.67
CA TYR A 63 3.00 4.00 7.24
C TYR A 63 1.60 3.80 7.86
N VAL A 64 1.11 2.55 7.89
CA VAL A 64 -0.19 2.23 8.50
C VAL A 64 -0.14 2.38 10.02
N VAL A 65 0.92 1.93 10.70
CA VAL A 65 1.05 2.10 12.16
C VAL A 65 1.15 3.59 12.54
N ASP A 66 1.93 4.39 11.80
CA ASP A 66 2.03 5.84 12.01
C ASP A 66 0.68 6.53 11.73
N TRP A 67 -0.07 6.10 10.71
CA TRP A 67 -1.43 6.56 10.46
C TRP A 67 -2.37 6.23 11.62
N VAL A 68 -2.35 5.00 12.16
CA VAL A 68 -3.16 4.62 13.35
C VAL A 68 -2.75 5.46 14.58
N LEU A 69 -1.46 5.64 14.83
CA LEU A 69 -0.93 6.41 15.96
C LEU A 69 -1.15 7.93 15.82
N SER A 70 -1.50 8.42 14.62
CA SER A 70 -1.89 9.82 14.41
C SER A 70 -3.22 10.19 15.08
N TYR A 71 -4.13 9.22 15.23
CA TYR A 71 -5.39 9.39 15.95
C TYR A 71 -5.17 9.29 17.48
N PRO A 72 -6.05 9.90 18.31
CA PRO A 72 -6.07 9.63 19.74
C PRO A 72 -6.29 8.14 19.99
N HIS A 73 -5.44 7.53 20.80
CA HIS A 73 -5.38 6.08 20.98
C HIS A 73 -5.13 5.69 22.45
N ASP A 74 -5.57 4.48 22.79
CA ASP A 74 -5.30 3.82 24.07
C ASP A 74 -3.98 3.04 23.99
N HIS A 75 -3.52 2.52 25.12
CA HIS A 75 -2.42 1.58 25.17
C HIS A 75 -2.81 0.28 24.45
N GLY A 76 -1.88 -0.28 23.68
CA GLY A 76 -2.12 -1.45 22.86
C GLY A 76 -1.17 -2.62 23.15
N PHE A 77 -1.12 -3.54 22.21
CA PHE A 77 -0.14 -4.63 22.17
C PHE A 77 0.68 -4.53 20.89
N SER A 78 2.01 -4.60 21.00
CA SER A 78 2.92 -4.55 19.86
C SER A 78 4.02 -5.61 19.98
N ARG A 79 4.29 -6.27 18.86
CA ARG A 79 5.41 -7.20 18.64
C ARG A 79 5.83 -7.10 17.15
N PRO A 80 6.98 -7.64 16.74
CA PRO A 80 7.36 -7.65 15.33
C PRO A 80 6.25 -8.24 14.44
N GLY A 81 5.84 -7.47 13.44
CA GLY A 81 4.76 -7.82 12.50
C GLY A 81 3.33 -7.85 13.05
N TYR A 82 3.08 -7.38 14.26
CA TYR A 82 1.73 -7.32 14.82
C TYR A 82 1.57 -6.17 15.81
N PHE A 83 0.69 -5.24 15.47
CA PHE A 83 0.32 -4.09 16.28
C PHE A 83 -1.20 -4.07 16.45
N ARG A 84 -1.68 -3.84 17.67
CA ARG A 84 -3.11 -3.77 17.98
C ARG A 84 -3.37 -2.67 18.99
N THR A 85 -4.32 -1.79 18.71
CA THR A 85 -4.72 -0.71 19.62
C THR A 85 -6.22 -0.38 19.49
N VAL A 86 -6.70 0.58 20.27
CA VAL A 86 -8.02 1.17 20.18
C VAL A 86 -7.87 2.67 19.95
N ILE A 87 -8.45 3.19 18.88
CA ILE A 87 -8.40 4.62 18.53
C ILE A 87 -9.78 5.29 18.60
N VAL A 88 -9.77 6.61 18.71
CA VAL A 88 -10.95 7.49 18.73
C VAL A 88 -10.99 8.28 17.42
N VAL A 89 -12.02 8.03 16.62
CA VAL A 89 -12.23 8.70 15.33
C VAL A 89 -13.44 9.63 15.43
N ARG A 90 -13.22 10.94 15.30
CA ARG A 90 -14.32 11.93 15.36
C ARG A 90 -15.05 12.06 14.03
N ASP A 91 -14.32 12.16 12.93
CA ASP A 91 -14.87 12.14 11.58
C ASP A 91 -14.72 10.73 11.00
N TRP A 92 -15.82 9.98 11.01
CA TRP A 92 -15.85 8.62 10.46
C TRP A 92 -15.76 8.63 8.92
N GLU A 93 -16.24 9.67 8.24
CA GLU A 93 -16.24 9.70 6.78
C GLU A 93 -14.85 10.05 6.24
N SER A 94 -14.13 10.99 6.87
CA SER A 94 -12.71 11.25 6.55
C SER A 94 -11.86 10.01 6.87
N PHE A 95 -12.04 9.37 8.03
CA PHE A 95 -11.32 8.14 8.38
C PHE A 95 -11.51 7.01 7.36
N VAL A 96 -12.74 6.77 6.89
CA VAL A 96 -13.01 5.74 5.85
C VAL A 96 -12.35 6.11 4.51
N LYS A 97 -12.24 7.40 4.18
CA LYS A 97 -11.58 7.89 2.95
C LYS A 97 -10.05 7.87 3.04
N GLU A 98 -9.51 8.07 4.25
CA GLU A 98 -8.09 8.08 4.58
C GLU A 98 -7.52 6.69 4.90
N ALA A 99 -8.39 5.71 5.15
CA ALA A 99 -8.02 4.33 5.46
C ALA A 99 -7.05 3.77 4.41
N PRO A 100 -5.86 3.30 4.81
CA PRO A 100 -4.90 2.66 3.90
C PRO A 100 -5.49 1.44 3.19
N HIS A 101 -4.93 1.11 2.03
CA HIS A 101 -5.28 -0.12 1.32
C HIS A 101 -4.94 -1.35 2.17
N HIS A 102 -5.70 -2.43 1.98
CA HIS A 102 -5.74 -3.61 2.87
C HIS A 102 -6.14 -3.38 4.34
N CYS A 103 -6.51 -2.15 4.76
CA CYS A 103 -7.23 -1.93 6.03
C CYS A 103 -8.73 -2.13 5.84
N GLU A 104 -9.20 -3.35 6.05
CA GLU A 104 -10.61 -3.71 5.92
C GLU A 104 -11.41 -3.35 7.19
N ILE A 105 -12.50 -2.62 7.01
CA ILE A 105 -13.47 -2.34 8.08
C ILE A 105 -14.38 -3.56 8.23
N LEU A 106 -13.95 -4.56 9.01
CA LEU A 106 -14.67 -5.81 9.19
C LEU A 106 -16.09 -5.61 9.73
N TRP A 107 -16.28 -4.58 10.57
CA TRP A 107 -17.61 -4.09 10.96
C TRP A 107 -17.54 -2.67 11.51
N ALA A 108 -18.62 -1.92 11.34
CA ALA A 108 -18.86 -0.64 12.00
C ALA A 108 -20.35 -0.53 12.34
N ASN A 109 -20.68 -0.37 13.62
CA ASN A 109 -22.03 -0.36 14.15
C ASN A 109 -22.28 0.92 14.96
N ASP A 110 -23.42 1.58 14.73
CA ASP A 110 -23.94 2.62 15.63
C ASP A 110 -24.23 2.01 17.03
N VAL A 111 -23.92 2.76 18.08
CA VAL A 111 -24.23 2.42 19.49
C VAL A 111 -25.50 3.19 19.90
N GLY A 112 -26.59 2.50 20.31
CA GLY A 112 -27.97 3.05 20.27
C GLY A 112 -28.52 3.90 21.44
N TRP A 113 -29.50 4.85 21.25
CA TRP A 113 -30.93 4.80 20.82
C TRP A 113 -31.47 6.06 20.05
N ASN A 114 -32.37 5.96 19.04
CA ASN A 114 -33.28 7.02 18.49
C ASN A 114 -32.90 7.94 17.26
N ASP A 115 -33.45 7.69 16.05
CA ASP A 115 -33.21 8.48 14.80
C ASP A 115 -34.52 9.05 14.18
N PRO A 116 -34.60 10.35 13.82
CA PRO A 116 -35.75 10.93 13.11
C PRO A 116 -36.02 10.32 11.73
N LEU A 117 -34.98 9.90 10.98
CA LEU A 117 -35.19 9.29 9.66
C LEU A 117 -35.80 7.89 9.80
N TYR A 118 -35.32 7.09 10.75
CA TYR A 118 -35.94 5.83 11.13
C TYR A 118 -37.39 6.01 11.60
N SER A 119 -37.65 7.04 12.43
CA SER A 119 -38.99 7.36 12.93
C SER A 119 -39.95 7.73 11.79
N ALA A 120 -39.51 8.59 10.87
CA ALA A 120 -40.20 8.90 9.62
C ALA A 120 -40.44 7.63 8.79
N SER A 121 -39.46 6.72 8.71
CA SER A 121 -39.60 5.48 7.97
C SER A 121 -40.68 4.56 8.54
N LEU A 122 -40.78 4.44 9.87
CA LEU A 122 -41.83 3.66 10.53
C LEU A 122 -43.21 4.30 10.31
N ARG A 123 -43.29 5.63 10.42
CA ARG A 123 -44.53 6.38 10.18
C ARG A 123 -45.02 6.23 8.74
N LEU A 124 -44.14 6.44 7.75
CA LEU A 124 -44.45 6.29 6.33
C LEU A 124 -44.74 4.84 5.93
N LYS A 125 -44.04 3.87 6.52
CA LYS A 125 -44.31 2.44 6.29
C LYS A 125 -45.71 2.05 6.75
N ASN A 126 -46.16 2.59 7.88
CA ASN A 126 -47.52 2.39 8.37
C ASN A 126 -48.57 3.12 7.51
N VAL A 127 -48.34 4.39 7.17
CA VAL A 127 -49.29 5.20 6.36
C VAL A 127 -49.44 4.68 4.92
N THR A 128 -48.38 4.09 4.35
CA THR A 128 -48.41 3.57 2.97
C THR A 128 -48.74 2.07 2.88
N ALA A 129 -48.85 1.34 4.01
CA ALA A 129 -49.08 -0.10 4.03
C ALA A 129 -50.25 -0.53 3.11
N GLY A 130 -50.01 -1.53 2.25
CA GLY A 130 -51.00 -2.04 1.30
C GLY A 130 -51.25 -1.16 0.06
N THR A 131 -50.59 -0.01 -0.08
CA THR A 131 -50.71 0.86 -1.26
C THR A 131 -49.64 0.58 -2.32
N LYS A 132 -49.86 1.04 -3.56
CA LYS A 132 -48.84 1.05 -4.62
C LYS A 132 -47.64 1.95 -4.33
N ASP A 133 -47.76 2.87 -3.37
CA ASP A 133 -46.69 3.78 -2.97
C ASP A 133 -45.74 3.14 -1.95
N TYR A 134 -46.20 2.13 -1.17
CA TYR A 134 -45.33 1.31 -0.31
C TYR A 134 -44.16 0.69 -1.08
N VAL A 135 -44.46 0.09 -2.23
CA VAL A 135 -43.46 -0.59 -3.09
C VAL A 135 -42.42 0.39 -3.64
N LYS A 136 -42.78 1.67 -3.81
CA LYS A 136 -41.84 2.72 -4.24
C LYS A 136 -40.96 3.21 -3.09
N LEU A 137 -41.45 3.14 -1.85
CA LEU A 137 -40.74 3.56 -0.65
C LEU A 137 -39.90 2.46 0.02
N GLU A 138 -39.99 1.21 -0.45
CA GLU A 138 -39.19 0.09 0.04
C GLU A 138 -37.66 0.35 0.10
N PRO A 139 -37.02 1.05 -0.85
CA PRO A 139 -35.61 1.43 -0.73
C PRO A 139 -35.34 2.36 0.46
N PHE A 140 -36.23 3.32 0.71
CA PHE A 140 -36.14 4.26 1.83
C PHE A 140 -36.37 3.56 3.18
N PHE A 141 -37.36 2.66 3.27
CA PHE A 141 -37.59 1.85 4.49
C PHE A 141 -36.42 0.93 4.83
N THR A 142 -35.70 0.46 3.81
CA THR A 142 -34.50 -0.36 3.98
C THR A 142 -33.33 0.49 4.48
N TYR A 143 -33.12 1.67 3.88
CA TYR A 143 -32.06 2.61 4.27
C TYR A 143 -32.18 3.07 5.73
N ALA A 144 -33.38 3.46 6.16
CA ALA A 144 -33.59 4.10 7.46
C ALA A 144 -33.50 3.15 8.67
N ARG A 145 -33.47 1.82 8.47
CA ARG A 145 -33.55 0.81 9.55
C ARG A 145 -32.32 0.75 10.49
N TYR A 146 -31.23 1.45 10.17
CA TYR A 146 -29.89 1.16 10.69
C TYR A 146 -29.36 2.10 11.82
N ARG A 147 -30.15 3.03 12.38
CA ARG A 147 -29.62 4.12 13.26
C ARG A 147 -30.20 4.22 14.68
N GLN A 148 -29.33 4.48 15.66
CA GLN A 148 -29.65 4.75 17.09
C GLN A 148 -28.49 5.57 17.79
N GLN A 149 -28.74 6.48 18.76
CA GLN A 149 -27.80 7.52 19.33
C GLN A 149 -26.86 7.19 20.53
N PRO A 150 -25.70 7.88 20.63
CA PRO A 150 -24.75 7.88 21.77
C PRO A 150 -24.83 9.10 22.72
N THR A 151 -23.82 9.26 23.60
CA THR A 151 -23.56 10.52 24.35
C THR A 151 -22.37 11.35 23.86
N GLY A 152 -21.48 10.79 23.02
CA GLY A 152 -20.32 11.48 22.44
C GLY A 152 -20.25 11.27 20.93
N ASN A 153 -19.86 12.31 20.18
CA ASN A 153 -19.83 12.27 18.70
C ASN A 153 -18.49 11.73 18.17
N TRP A 154 -18.21 10.45 18.43
CA TRP A 154 -16.99 9.78 17.98
C TRP A 154 -17.14 8.26 17.89
N THR A 155 -16.39 7.64 16.98
CA THR A 155 -16.28 6.18 16.81
C THR A 155 -15.13 5.63 17.63
N ARG A 156 -15.38 4.58 18.42
CA ARG A 156 -14.34 3.73 19.00
C ARG A 156 -13.94 2.68 17.97
N VAL A 157 -12.70 2.72 17.49
CA VAL A 157 -12.20 1.78 16.48
C VAL A 157 -11.16 0.87 17.11
N HIS A 158 -11.41 -0.43 17.11
CA HIS A 158 -10.38 -1.44 17.39
C HIS A 158 -9.56 -1.64 16.10
N VAL A 159 -8.26 -1.41 16.14
CA VAL A 159 -7.40 -1.59 14.95
C VAL A 159 -6.39 -2.70 15.23
N THR A 160 -6.34 -3.67 14.32
CA THR A 160 -5.30 -4.70 14.27
C THR A 160 -4.53 -4.53 12.96
N VAL A 161 -3.23 -4.30 13.04
CA VAL A 161 -2.30 -4.26 11.91
C VAL A 161 -1.38 -5.47 12.02
N PHE A 162 -1.39 -6.34 11.02
CA PHE A 162 -0.58 -7.55 11.02
C PHE A 162 0.03 -7.87 9.66
N THR A 163 1.05 -8.73 9.70
CA THR A 163 1.84 -9.10 8.53
C THR A 163 2.65 -10.35 8.84
N ASP A 164 2.73 -11.26 7.87
CA ASP A 164 3.50 -12.50 7.89
C ASP A 164 4.83 -12.40 7.10
N ASP A 165 5.01 -11.32 6.33
CA ASP A 165 6.13 -11.11 5.40
C ASP A 165 7.02 -9.89 5.67
N VAL A 166 6.97 -9.31 6.88
CA VAL A 166 7.94 -8.34 7.42
C VAL A 166 9.35 -8.91 7.65
N LYS A 167 10.02 -9.30 6.55
CA LYS A 167 11.34 -9.91 6.52
C LYS A 167 12.30 -8.99 5.77
N GLU A 168 13.15 -8.28 6.50
CA GLU A 168 14.19 -7.46 5.87
C GLU A 168 15.42 -8.29 5.52
N PRO A 169 16.02 -8.10 4.32
CA PRO A 169 17.26 -8.74 3.95
C PRO A 169 18.41 -8.25 4.84
N VAL A 170 18.97 -9.15 5.64
CA VAL A 170 20.15 -8.87 6.46
C VAL A 170 21.33 -8.66 5.53
N LYS A 171 21.85 -7.44 5.41
CA LYS A 171 22.86 -7.08 4.40
C LYS A 171 24.25 -6.72 4.95
N LEU A 172 24.31 -5.96 6.05
CA LEU A 172 25.56 -5.47 6.63
C LEU A 172 26.58 -6.57 7.03
N PRO A 173 26.18 -7.71 7.64
CA PRO A 173 27.14 -8.75 8.01
C PRO A 173 27.81 -9.40 6.78
N PHE A 174 27.06 -9.62 5.69
CA PHE A 174 27.63 -10.17 4.46
C PHE A 174 28.60 -9.18 3.79
N LEU A 175 28.26 -7.89 3.76
CA LEU A 175 29.19 -6.85 3.30
C LEU A 175 30.48 -6.85 4.13
N ALA A 176 30.38 -6.93 5.46
CA ALA A 176 31.55 -6.97 6.34
C ALA A 176 32.44 -8.21 6.10
N VAL A 177 31.83 -9.39 5.92
CA VAL A 177 32.56 -10.62 5.55
C VAL A 177 33.33 -10.43 4.24
N TRP A 178 32.66 -9.96 3.17
CA TRP A 178 33.29 -9.84 1.86
C TRP A 178 34.33 -8.72 1.78
N VAL A 179 34.15 -7.60 2.49
CA VAL A 179 35.19 -6.59 2.69
C VAL A 179 36.41 -7.19 3.40
N GLY A 180 36.20 -8.02 4.42
CA GLY A 180 37.27 -8.78 5.09
C GLY A 180 38.00 -9.72 4.13
N VAL A 181 37.27 -10.50 3.32
CA VAL A 181 37.85 -11.41 2.31
C VAL A 181 38.69 -10.63 1.29
N VAL A 182 38.20 -9.49 0.78
CA VAL A 182 38.94 -8.65 -0.18
C VAL A 182 40.21 -8.08 0.46
N ALA A 183 40.13 -7.51 1.67
CA ALA A 183 41.28 -6.92 2.36
C ALA A 183 42.38 -7.96 2.67
N LEU A 184 42.00 -9.14 3.16
CA LEU A 184 42.94 -10.23 3.45
C LEU A 184 43.51 -10.84 2.16
N SER A 185 42.73 -10.91 1.09
CA SER A 185 43.20 -11.37 -0.23
C SER A 185 44.17 -10.39 -0.87
N LEU A 186 43.92 -9.08 -0.77
CA LEU A 186 44.88 -8.03 -1.18
C LEU A 186 46.21 -8.17 -0.44
N LEU A 187 46.17 -8.38 0.89
CA LEU A 187 47.38 -8.61 1.68
C LEU A 187 48.11 -9.90 1.24
N GLY A 188 47.35 -10.97 0.98
CA GLY A 188 47.87 -12.24 0.47
C GLY A 188 48.53 -12.11 -0.90
N VAL A 189 47.95 -11.34 -1.83
CA VAL A 189 48.55 -10.97 -3.12
C VAL A 189 49.86 -10.23 -2.89
N LEU A 190 49.86 -9.15 -2.11
CA LEU A 190 51.05 -8.31 -1.86
C LEU A 190 52.22 -9.12 -1.29
N LEU A 191 51.94 -10.05 -0.37
CA LEU A 191 52.95 -10.95 0.22
C LEU A 191 53.49 -11.98 -0.79
N ASN A 192 52.72 -12.36 -1.82
CA ASN A 192 53.07 -13.41 -2.79
C ASN A 192 53.43 -12.91 -4.19
N ILE A 193 53.46 -11.59 -4.46
CA ILE A 193 53.85 -11.02 -5.78
C ILE A 193 55.23 -11.52 -6.27
N LYS A 194 56.17 -11.76 -5.35
CA LYS A 194 57.50 -12.36 -5.64
C LYS A 194 57.66 -13.79 -5.09
N GLY A 195 56.57 -14.38 -4.63
CA GLY A 195 56.52 -15.65 -3.89
C GLY A 195 55.91 -16.79 -4.70
N ASP A 196 55.05 -17.58 -4.06
CA ASP A 196 54.43 -18.73 -4.70
C ASP A 196 53.32 -18.31 -5.68
N LYS A 197 53.52 -18.64 -6.96
CA LYS A 197 52.53 -18.40 -8.02
C LYS A 197 51.19 -19.09 -7.75
N ILE A 198 51.18 -20.23 -7.08
CA ILE A 198 49.92 -20.96 -6.77
C ILE A 198 49.11 -20.20 -5.71
N LEU A 199 49.77 -19.70 -4.66
CA LEU A 199 49.12 -18.87 -3.64
C LEU A 199 48.68 -17.52 -4.22
N LEU A 200 49.51 -16.91 -5.05
CA LEU A 200 49.16 -15.67 -5.76
C LEU A 200 47.88 -15.84 -6.59
N VAL A 201 47.77 -16.92 -7.38
CA VAL A 201 46.55 -17.23 -8.16
C VAL A 201 45.34 -17.45 -7.25
N GLY A 202 45.50 -18.18 -6.14
CA GLY A 202 44.41 -18.41 -5.20
C GLY A 202 43.91 -17.12 -4.52
N PHE A 203 44.81 -16.24 -4.06
CA PHE A 203 44.44 -14.94 -3.51
C PHE A 203 43.82 -14.01 -4.56
N LEU A 204 44.28 -14.04 -5.81
CA LEU A 204 43.64 -13.32 -6.92
C LEU A 204 42.21 -13.83 -7.20
N ALA A 205 41.99 -15.15 -7.15
CA ALA A 205 40.66 -15.73 -7.33
C ALA A 205 39.70 -15.34 -6.19
N LEU A 206 40.15 -15.35 -4.93
CA LEU A 206 39.37 -14.86 -3.79
C LEU A 206 39.03 -13.36 -3.91
N LEU A 207 39.98 -12.56 -4.39
CA LEU A 207 39.77 -11.13 -4.65
C LEU A 207 38.72 -10.89 -5.74
N ILE A 208 38.72 -11.71 -6.82
CA ILE A 208 37.69 -11.66 -7.87
C ILE A 208 36.31 -12.02 -7.30
N LEU A 209 36.19 -13.08 -6.48
CA LEU A 209 34.91 -13.44 -5.84
C LEU A 209 34.38 -12.32 -4.94
N GLY A 210 35.24 -11.68 -4.15
CA GLY A 210 34.87 -10.53 -3.33
C GLY A 210 34.49 -9.29 -4.15
N ALA A 211 35.15 -9.06 -5.28
CA ALA A 211 34.80 -7.98 -6.21
C ALA A 211 33.44 -8.23 -6.90
N LEU A 212 33.11 -9.49 -7.22
CA LEU A 212 31.78 -9.87 -7.73
C LEU A 212 30.68 -9.61 -6.67
N PHE A 213 30.91 -10.01 -5.42
CA PHE A 213 29.98 -9.70 -4.33
C PHE A 213 29.76 -8.20 -4.18
N ALA A 214 30.84 -7.42 -4.10
CA ALA A 214 30.78 -5.97 -3.93
C ALA A 214 30.12 -5.27 -5.14
N GLY A 215 30.36 -5.74 -6.36
CA GLY A 215 29.75 -5.19 -7.58
C GLY A 215 28.24 -5.36 -7.60
N GLU A 216 27.74 -6.57 -7.35
CA GLU A 216 26.29 -6.83 -7.32
C GLU A 216 25.63 -6.16 -6.10
N TYR A 217 26.32 -6.09 -4.94
CA TYR A 217 25.87 -5.31 -3.78
C TYR A 217 25.66 -3.83 -4.11
N ILE A 218 26.67 -3.17 -4.68
CA ILE A 218 26.59 -1.74 -5.03
C ILE A 218 25.50 -1.49 -6.07
N LYS A 219 25.40 -2.37 -7.07
CA LYS A 219 24.37 -2.30 -8.12
C LYS A 219 22.95 -2.39 -7.54
N ASN A 220 22.71 -3.33 -6.62
CA ASN A 220 21.38 -3.53 -6.03
C ASN A 220 21.02 -2.41 -5.06
N GLU A 221 21.93 -1.99 -4.18
CA GLU A 221 21.69 -0.86 -3.26
C GLU A 221 21.43 0.45 -4.03
N ARG A 222 22.18 0.71 -5.10
CA ARG A 222 21.95 1.87 -5.97
C ARG A 222 20.60 1.79 -6.69
N TYR A 223 20.21 0.62 -7.17
CA TYR A 223 18.89 0.40 -7.78
C TYR A 223 17.75 0.67 -6.80
N ILE A 224 17.88 0.19 -5.55
CA ILE A 224 16.92 0.46 -4.47
C ILE A 224 16.84 1.97 -4.19
N GLU A 225 17.97 2.66 -4.03
CA GLU A 225 18.00 4.10 -3.73
C GLU A 225 17.39 4.95 -4.86
N GLU A 226 17.75 4.67 -6.13
CA GLU A 226 17.19 5.36 -7.30
C GLU A 226 15.67 5.14 -7.40
N ARG A 227 15.20 3.89 -7.19
CA ARG A 227 13.76 3.57 -7.17
C ARG A 227 13.02 4.19 -5.98
N GLU A 228 13.63 4.25 -4.80
CA GLU A 228 13.02 4.84 -3.59
C GLU A 228 12.78 6.34 -3.76
N GLN A 229 13.74 7.04 -4.37
CA GLN A 229 13.58 8.47 -4.70
C GLN A 229 12.46 8.70 -5.72
N VAL A 230 12.35 7.84 -6.75
CA VAL A 230 11.26 7.91 -7.74
C VAL A 230 9.91 7.60 -7.10
N PHE A 231 9.82 6.51 -6.34
CA PHE A 231 8.63 6.11 -5.57
C PHE A 231 8.12 7.23 -4.66
N LYS A 232 8.98 7.89 -3.89
CA LYS A 232 8.60 9.02 -3.02
C LYS A 232 8.02 10.21 -3.79
N GLN A 233 8.49 10.47 -5.01
CA GLN A 233 7.93 11.52 -5.87
C GLN A 233 6.57 11.12 -6.48
N ILE A 234 6.40 9.84 -6.83
CA ILE A 234 5.12 9.30 -7.34
C ILE A 234 4.06 9.33 -6.24
N LEU A 235 4.42 8.95 -5.01
CA LEU A 235 3.51 9.01 -3.85
C LEU A 235 3.17 10.47 -3.46
N ALA A 236 4.04 11.42 -3.77
CA ALA A 236 3.80 12.86 -3.58
C ALA A 236 3.02 13.53 -4.75
N LEU A 237 2.51 12.75 -5.71
CA LEU A 237 1.65 13.28 -6.78
C LEU A 237 0.29 13.68 -6.20
N ASN A 238 0.08 14.99 -6.07
CA ASN A 238 -1.21 15.54 -5.68
C ASN A 238 -2.27 15.33 -6.76
N SER A 239 -3.53 15.24 -6.34
CA SER A 239 -4.67 15.32 -7.25
C SER A 239 -4.62 16.63 -8.04
N THR A 240 -4.69 16.53 -9.37
CA THR A 240 -4.79 17.68 -10.28
C THR A 240 -6.24 17.94 -10.74
N GLY A 241 -7.20 17.18 -10.21
CA GLY A 241 -8.63 17.34 -10.43
C GLY A 241 -9.28 16.12 -11.11
N GLY A 242 -10.61 16.17 -11.21
CA GLY A 242 -11.43 15.09 -11.76
C GLY A 242 -11.77 13.99 -10.75
N GLU A 243 -12.94 13.37 -10.90
CA GLU A 243 -13.28 12.13 -10.21
C GLU A 243 -12.93 10.95 -11.12
N CYS A 244 -12.25 9.92 -10.59
CA CYS A 244 -12.11 8.63 -11.26
C CYS A 244 -13.44 7.87 -11.15
N GLY A 245 -14.01 7.52 -12.30
CA GLY A 245 -15.27 6.77 -12.40
C GLY A 245 -15.05 5.26 -12.39
N MET A 246 -15.50 4.58 -13.43
CA MET A 246 -15.16 3.17 -13.65
C MET A 246 -13.73 3.06 -14.21
N VAL A 247 -12.95 2.13 -13.66
CA VAL A 247 -11.66 1.74 -14.22
C VAL A 247 -11.88 0.95 -15.51
N THR A 248 -11.25 1.40 -16.58
CA THR A 248 -11.45 0.90 -17.95
C THR A 248 -10.18 0.32 -18.57
N ALA A 249 -9.02 0.75 -18.09
CA ALA A 249 -7.74 0.11 -18.34
C ALA A 249 -6.88 0.12 -17.06
N ALA A 250 -5.99 -0.85 -16.96
CA ALA A 250 -4.86 -0.86 -16.04
C ALA A 250 -3.56 -0.80 -16.85
N VAL A 251 -2.56 -0.07 -16.36
CA VAL A 251 -1.27 0.13 -17.02
C VAL A 251 -0.16 -0.19 -16.02
N SER A 252 0.67 -1.18 -16.33
CA SER A 252 1.87 -1.49 -15.55
C SER A 252 2.99 -0.56 -15.98
N ALA A 253 3.20 0.50 -15.19
CA ALA A 253 4.17 1.54 -15.47
C ALA A 253 5.51 1.27 -14.80
N ASP A 254 6.57 1.25 -15.61
CA ASP A 254 7.95 1.11 -15.14
C ASP A 254 8.62 2.49 -15.06
N PHE A 255 8.31 3.26 -14.01
CA PHE A 255 8.93 4.56 -13.73
C PHE A 255 10.38 4.38 -13.25
N LYS A 256 11.36 4.54 -14.14
CA LYS A 256 12.79 4.34 -13.85
C LYS A 256 13.46 5.60 -13.31
N SER A 257 12.98 6.77 -13.71
CA SER A 257 13.61 8.04 -13.34
C SER A 257 12.62 9.21 -13.19
N LYS A 258 13.13 10.39 -12.82
CA LYS A 258 12.33 11.62 -12.66
C LYS A 258 11.82 12.15 -14.01
N GLU A 259 12.53 11.84 -15.08
CA GLU A 259 12.17 12.14 -16.46
C GLU A 259 10.92 11.35 -16.88
N ASP A 260 10.73 10.11 -16.39
CA ASP A 260 9.51 9.34 -16.66
C ASP A 260 8.28 9.95 -15.98
N ILE A 261 8.41 10.43 -14.74
CA ILE A 261 7.34 11.19 -14.05
C ILE A 261 7.03 12.49 -14.82
N SER A 262 8.07 13.21 -15.27
CA SER A 262 7.93 14.47 -15.99
C SER A 262 7.26 14.28 -17.36
N TRP A 263 7.62 13.20 -18.06
CA TRP A 263 6.98 12.75 -19.30
C TRP A 263 5.51 12.41 -19.04
N PHE A 264 5.22 11.55 -18.06
CA PHE A 264 3.86 11.13 -17.70
C PHE A 264 2.94 12.33 -17.43
N LEU A 265 3.36 13.27 -16.59
CA LEU A 265 2.59 14.49 -16.29
C LEU A 265 2.39 15.38 -17.53
N THR A 266 3.36 15.40 -18.45
CA THR A 266 3.26 16.16 -19.71
C THR A 266 2.29 15.50 -20.69
N THR A 267 2.35 14.17 -20.82
CA THR A 267 1.44 13.34 -21.63
C THR A 267 0.00 13.50 -21.14
N LEU A 268 -0.26 13.37 -19.83
CA LEU A 268 -1.59 13.60 -19.25
C LEU A 268 -2.13 15.00 -19.60
N LYS A 269 -1.30 16.04 -19.44
CA LYS A 269 -1.71 17.41 -19.74
C LYS A 269 -1.98 17.65 -21.23
N ARG A 270 -1.24 16.99 -22.13
CA ARG A 270 -1.44 17.05 -23.58
C ARG A 270 -2.77 16.39 -23.97
N GLU A 271 -3.08 15.23 -23.40
CA GLU A 271 -4.33 14.48 -23.61
C GLU A 271 -5.50 14.96 -22.72
N ASN A 272 -5.45 16.21 -22.23
CA ASN A 272 -6.48 16.83 -21.38
C ASN A 272 -6.99 15.94 -20.23
N SER A 273 -6.06 15.19 -19.63
CA SER A 273 -6.28 14.18 -18.60
C SER A 273 -5.66 14.63 -17.27
N SER A 274 -6.19 14.16 -16.15
CA SER A 274 -5.79 14.59 -14.81
C SER A 274 -5.55 13.41 -13.86
N ILE A 275 -4.72 13.62 -12.85
CA ILE A 275 -4.55 12.67 -11.75
C ILE A 275 -5.66 12.95 -10.75
N SER A 276 -6.55 11.98 -10.55
CA SER A 276 -7.60 12.08 -9.53
C SER A 276 -7.05 11.73 -8.14
N SER A 277 -6.21 10.68 -8.03
CA SER A 277 -5.43 10.37 -6.83
C SER A 277 -4.20 9.52 -7.13
N ALA A 278 -3.19 9.57 -6.26
CA ALA A 278 -2.12 8.58 -6.17
C ALA A 278 -2.15 7.95 -4.78
N ARG A 279 -2.12 6.61 -4.69
CA ARG A 279 -2.29 5.85 -3.44
C ARG A 279 -1.28 4.73 -3.36
N TRP A 280 -0.65 4.57 -2.21
CA TRP A 280 0.19 3.41 -1.92
C TRP A 280 -0.70 2.21 -1.58
N GLU A 281 -0.55 1.13 -2.34
CA GLU A 281 -1.21 -0.16 -2.16
C GLU A 281 -0.12 -1.24 -2.04
N ASP A 282 0.42 -1.38 -0.82
CA ASP A 282 1.39 -2.41 -0.41
C ASP A 282 2.63 -2.51 -1.33
N TYR A 283 2.76 -3.53 -2.19
CA TYR A 283 3.87 -3.62 -3.14
C TYR A 283 3.81 -2.61 -4.30
N THR A 284 2.75 -1.80 -4.43
CA THR A 284 2.53 -0.91 -5.58
C THR A 284 2.09 0.50 -5.21
N VAL A 285 2.22 1.46 -6.13
CA VAL A 285 1.46 2.72 -6.12
C VAL A 285 0.44 2.66 -7.26
N ARG A 286 -0.83 2.89 -6.94
CA ARG A 286 -1.92 3.07 -7.89
C ARG A 286 -2.13 4.55 -8.13
N ILE A 287 -2.06 4.99 -9.38
CA ILE A 287 -2.30 6.36 -9.84
C ILE A 287 -3.55 6.35 -10.71
N SER A 288 -4.65 6.88 -10.18
CA SER A 288 -5.95 6.90 -10.85
C SER A 288 -6.06 8.12 -11.76
N VAL A 289 -5.98 7.91 -13.06
CA VAL A 289 -6.02 8.95 -14.10
C VAL A 289 -7.44 9.08 -14.66
N THR A 290 -8.02 10.27 -14.57
CA THR A 290 -9.27 10.60 -15.28
C THR A 290 -8.94 11.15 -16.66
N THR A 291 -9.54 10.57 -17.71
CA THR A 291 -9.31 10.98 -19.11
C THR A 291 -10.64 11.12 -19.88
N PRO A 292 -10.77 12.12 -20.78
CA PRO A 292 -11.89 12.19 -21.71
C PRO A 292 -11.95 10.97 -22.64
N PHE A 293 -13.14 10.46 -22.97
CA PHE A 293 -13.30 9.25 -23.79
C PHE A 293 -12.63 9.35 -25.18
N ASN A 294 -12.56 10.56 -25.76
CA ASN A 294 -11.89 10.82 -27.04
C ASN A 294 -10.35 10.87 -26.93
N SER A 295 -9.80 11.02 -25.73
CA SER A 295 -8.36 11.04 -25.45
C SER A 295 -7.86 9.72 -24.85
N TYR A 296 -8.76 8.93 -24.25
CA TYR A 296 -8.49 7.61 -23.66
C TYR A 296 -7.60 6.73 -24.54
N LYS A 297 -7.97 6.53 -25.81
CA LYS A 297 -7.20 5.63 -26.69
C LYS A 297 -5.80 6.17 -26.98
N ASN A 298 -5.67 7.43 -27.36
CA ASN A 298 -4.36 8.06 -27.61
C ASN A 298 -3.44 7.94 -26.39
N LEU A 299 -4.01 8.08 -25.19
CA LEU A 299 -3.26 7.99 -23.94
C LEU A 299 -2.77 6.55 -23.66
N LEU A 300 -3.54 5.52 -24.02
CA LEU A 300 -3.08 4.14 -23.98
C LEU A 300 -2.01 3.86 -25.04
N ASP A 301 -2.22 4.31 -26.29
CA ASP A 301 -1.25 4.16 -27.38
C ASP A 301 0.11 4.79 -26.98
N GLU A 302 0.12 5.97 -26.32
CA GLU A 302 1.34 6.61 -25.80
C GLU A 302 2.00 5.86 -24.63
N PHE A 303 1.24 5.12 -23.81
CA PHE A 303 1.80 4.23 -22.79
C PHE A 303 2.43 2.97 -23.42
N GLU A 304 1.80 2.39 -24.45
CA GLU A 304 2.37 1.28 -25.21
C GLU A 304 3.64 1.69 -25.96
N GLU A 305 3.66 2.87 -26.61
CA GLU A 305 4.85 3.42 -27.28
C GLU A 305 6.02 3.68 -26.30
N LYS A 306 5.70 4.04 -25.04
CA LYS A 306 6.68 4.16 -23.95
C LYS A 306 7.23 2.80 -23.49
N GLY A 307 6.58 1.70 -23.88
CA GLY A 307 6.93 0.33 -23.48
C GLY A 307 6.35 -0.07 -22.12
N TRP A 308 5.23 0.55 -21.70
CA TRP A 308 4.45 0.11 -20.53
C TRP A 308 3.40 -0.92 -20.96
N GLU A 309 3.08 -1.86 -20.08
CA GLU A 309 2.11 -2.92 -20.39
C GLU A 309 0.68 -2.41 -20.12
N VAL A 310 -0.16 -2.45 -21.14
CA VAL A 310 -1.54 -1.96 -21.08
C VAL A 310 -2.52 -3.13 -21.12
N SER A 311 -3.49 -3.13 -20.20
CA SER A 311 -4.63 -4.02 -20.20
C SER A 311 -5.92 -3.20 -20.22
N ALA A 312 -6.60 -3.17 -21.36
CA ALA A 312 -7.79 -2.36 -21.59
C ALA A 312 -9.02 -3.23 -21.81
N ILE A 313 -10.17 -2.78 -21.28
CA ILE A 313 -11.48 -3.33 -21.58
C ILE A 313 -12.00 -2.66 -22.86
N GLU A 314 -12.58 -3.43 -23.78
CA GLU A 314 -13.32 -2.85 -24.92
C GLU A 314 -14.59 -2.16 -24.40
N LEU A 315 -14.69 -0.85 -24.62
CA LEU A 315 -15.76 -0.03 -24.06
C LEU A 315 -16.88 0.21 -25.07
N ASP A 316 -18.09 -0.25 -24.76
CA ASP A 316 -19.32 0.27 -25.36
C ASP A 316 -19.77 1.51 -24.56
N PRO A 317 -19.81 2.73 -25.15
CA PRO A 317 -20.25 3.94 -24.47
C PRO A 317 -21.66 3.83 -23.85
N SER A 318 -22.52 2.96 -24.37
CA SER A 318 -23.89 2.76 -23.87
C SER A 318 -23.98 2.02 -22.54
N ALA A 319 -22.93 1.26 -22.16
CA ALA A 319 -22.88 0.48 -20.92
C ALA A 319 -22.72 1.34 -19.65
N PHE A 320 -22.37 2.63 -19.79
CA PHE A 320 -22.04 3.53 -18.68
C PHE A 320 -23.23 4.33 -18.13
N HIS A 321 -24.40 4.18 -18.73
CA HIS A 321 -25.62 4.77 -18.19
C HIS A 321 -26.33 3.76 -17.30
N ARG A 322 -26.72 4.17 -16.07
CA ARG A 322 -27.74 3.40 -15.34
C ARG A 322 -28.95 3.21 -16.26
N PRO A 323 -29.56 2.03 -16.31
CA PRO A 323 -30.77 1.81 -17.10
C PRO A 323 -31.80 2.91 -16.78
N PRO A 324 -32.49 3.49 -17.78
CA PRO A 324 -33.50 4.52 -17.55
C PRO A 324 -34.56 4.11 -16.52
N GLU A 325 -34.77 2.79 -16.35
CA GLU A 325 -35.65 2.18 -15.35
C GLU A 325 -35.18 2.37 -13.90
N GLU A 326 -33.87 2.36 -13.62
CA GLU A 326 -33.33 2.60 -12.28
C GLU A 326 -33.41 4.08 -11.89
N ILE A 327 -33.05 4.97 -12.82
CA ILE A 327 -33.20 6.42 -12.63
C ILE A 327 -34.68 6.76 -12.45
N LYS A 328 -35.58 6.11 -13.20
CA LYS A 328 -37.03 6.21 -13.01
C LYS A 328 -37.48 5.71 -11.64
N LYS A 329 -36.94 4.58 -11.14
CA LYS A 329 -37.24 4.06 -9.80
C LYS A 329 -36.83 5.05 -8.69
N ILE A 330 -35.64 5.66 -8.78
CA ILE A 330 -35.20 6.68 -7.80
C ILE A 330 -36.09 7.92 -7.88
N ASN A 331 -36.41 8.41 -9.09
CA ASN A 331 -37.33 9.54 -9.28
C ASN A 331 -38.75 9.26 -8.74
N ASP A 332 -39.25 8.04 -8.91
CA ASP A 332 -40.54 7.63 -8.34
C ASP A 332 -40.49 7.52 -6.81
N THR A 333 -39.36 7.09 -6.22
CA THR A 333 -39.13 7.17 -4.76
C THR A 333 -39.16 8.61 -4.26
N ILE A 334 -38.37 9.51 -4.87
CA ILE A 334 -38.32 10.95 -4.54
C ILE A 334 -39.71 11.58 -4.61
N ARG A 335 -40.40 11.41 -5.75
CA ARG A 335 -41.75 11.97 -5.96
C ARG A 335 -42.76 11.45 -4.93
N THR A 336 -42.59 10.21 -4.48
CA THR A 336 -43.46 9.61 -3.46
C THR A 336 -43.13 10.15 -2.07
N LEU A 337 -41.85 10.28 -1.69
CA LEU A 337 -41.44 10.89 -0.42
C LEU A 337 -41.93 12.34 -0.30
N LEU A 338 -41.70 13.17 -1.32
CA LEU A 338 -42.13 14.58 -1.36
C LEU A 338 -43.65 14.74 -1.15
N ARG A 339 -44.46 13.78 -1.60
CA ARG A 339 -45.92 13.78 -1.38
C ARG A 339 -46.30 13.58 0.08
N TYR A 340 -45.52 12.79 0.82
CA TYR A 340 -45.83 12.41 2.19
C TYR A 340 -45.10 13.23 3.27
N LEU A 341 -44.12 14.08 2.90
CA LEU A 341 -43.47 15.06 3.79
C LEU A 341 -44.45 15.86 4.70
N PRO A 342 -45.64 16.32 4.25
CA PRO A 342 -46.56 17.06 5.11
C PRO A 342 -47.17 16.24 6.25
N LEU A 343 -47.07 14.91 6.23
CA LEU A 343 -47.57 14.02 7.30
C LEU A 343 -46.53 13.73 8.38
N LEU A 344 -45.31 14.25 8.22
CA LEU A 344 -44.20 14.09 9.16
C LEU A 344 -44.13 15.29 10.12
N PRO A 345 -43.82 15.07 11.41
CA PRO A 345 -43.27 16.09 12.31
C PRO A 345 -42.07 16.83 11.70
N ASP A 346 -41.74 18.03 12.16
CA ASP A 346 -40.76 18.89 11.47
C ASP A 346 -39.32 18.32 11.48
N ASP A 347 -38.94 17.54 12.49
CA ASP A 347 -37.66 16.82 12.57
C ASP A 347 -37.61 15.58 11.66
N GLU A 348 -38.66 14.76 11.69
CA GLU A 348 -38.89 13.65 10.75
C GLU A 348 -38.91 14.15 9.29
N ARG A 349 -39.56 15.30 9.03
CA ARG A 349 -39.68 15.91 7.70
C ARG A 349 -38.33 16.35 7.16
N LYS A 350 -37.58 17.13 7.96
CA LYS A 350 -36.27 17.64 7.57
C LYS A 350 -35.31 16.49 7.23
N ALA A 351 -35.30 15.42 8.04
CA ALA A 351 -34.46 14.26 7.76
C ALA A 351 -34.80 13.59 6.40
N VAL A 352 -36.07 13.54 6.01
CA VAL A 352 -36.49 13.01 4.70
C VAL A 352 -36.19 13.99 3.55
N GLU A 353 -36.23 15.31 3.80
CA GLU A 353 -35.78 16.33 2.85
C GLU A 353 -34.28 16.20 2.55
N ASP A 354 -33.44 16.10 3.59
CA ASP A 354 -31.99 15.87 3.47
C ASP A 354 -31.68 14.56 2.69
N TYR A 355 -32.46 13.49 2.92
CA TYR A 355 -32.35 12.23 2.17
C TYR A 355 -32.76 12.39 0.69
N VAL A 356 -33.80 13.17 0.39
CA VAL A 356 -34.22 13.46 -0.99
C VAL A 356 -33.17 14.31 -1.73
N GLU A 357 -32.50 15.24 -1.06
CA GLU A 357 -31.38 16.00 -1.63
C GLU A 357 -30.23 15.06 -2.02
N SER A 358 -29.83 14.14 -1.14
CA SER A 358 -28.81 13.12 -1.42
C SER A 358 -29.15 12.23 -2.63
N LEU A 359 -30.42 11.83 -2.79
CA LEU A 359 -30.87 11.08 -3.99
C LEU A 359 -30.82 11.93 -5.26
N ASN A 360 -31.17 13.23 -5.20
CA ASN A 360 -31.05 14.15 -6.33
C ASN A 360 -29.59 14.38 -6.74
N GLU A 361 -28.67 14.52 -5.78
CA GLU A 361 -27.23 14.58 -6.07
C GLU A 361 -26.73 13.31 -6.74
N THR A 362 -27.19 12.14 -6.29
CA THR A 362 -26.83 10.85 -6.90
C THR A 362 -27.24 10.83 -8.38
N ILE A 363 -28.48 11.22 -8.69
CA ILE A 363 -28.95 11.36 -10.09
C ILE A 363 -28.08 12.34 -10.88
N ARG A 364 -27.75 13.52 -10.31
CA ARG A 364 -26.88 14.51 -10.97
C ARG A 364 -25.48 13.97 -11.25
N ARG A 365 -24.87 13.29 -10.29
CA ARG A 365 -23.53 12.67 -10.46
C ARG A 365 -23.56 11.55 -11.49
N ASP A 366 -24.58 10.70 -11.50
CA ASP A 366 -24.69 9.61 -12.48
C ASP A 366 -24.97 10.13 -13.91
N VAL A 367 -25.64 11.27 -14.07
CA VAL A 367 -25.78 11.97 -15.35
C VAL A 367 -24.46 12.66 -15.77
N ALA A 368 -23.69 13.20 -14.82
CA ALA A 368 -22.41 13.85 -15.09
C ALA A 368 -21.27 12.87 -15.40
N LYS A 369 -21.31 11.64 -14.86
CA LYS A 369 -20.30 10.58 -15.04
C LYS A 369 -20.15 10.08 -16.49
N GLY A 370 -21.03 10.45 -17.41
CA GLY A 370 -20.93 10.12 -18.83
C GLY A 370 -19.87 10.90 -19.63
N GLN A 371 -18.82 11.45 -19.01
CA GLN A 371 -17.83 12.32 -19.68
C GLN A 371 -16.35 11.96 -19.47
N GLY A 372 -16.01 10.97 -18.64
CA GLY A 372 -14.61 10.55 -18.44
C GLY A 372 -14.46 9.08 -18.07
N THR A 373 -13.46 8.43 -18.65
CA THR A 373 -13.02 7.09 -18.26
C THR A 373 -11.87 7.18 -17.27
N CYS A 374 -11.62 6.12 -16.51
CA CYS A 374 -10.48 6.05 -15.61
C CYS A 374 -9.47 4.99 -16.05
N ILE A 375 -8.19 5.35 -16.02
CA ILE A 375 -7.05 4.46 -16.24
C ILE A 375 -6.31 4.34 -14.91
N GLU A 376 -6.06 3.13 -14.44
CA GLU A 376 -5.23 2.89 -13.26
C GLU A 376 -3.80 2.61 -13.67
N VAL A 377 -2.91 3.55 -13.41
CA VAL A 377 -1.48 3.42 -13.68
C VAL A 377 -0.80 2.89 -12.43
N ILE A 378 -0.32 1.66 -12.48
CA ILE A 378 0.21 0.89 -11.35
C ILE A 378 1.72 0.74 -11.52
N THR A 379 2.49 1.05 -10.49
CA THR A 379 3.97 0.88 -10.48
C THR A 379 4.42 0.16 -9.21
N SER A 380 5.44 -0.68 -9.31
CA SER A 380 5.98 -1.41 -8.16
C SER A 380 6.83 -0.54 -7.23
N THR A 381 6.76 -0.83 -5.94
CA THR A 381 7.66 -0.31 -4.90
C THR A 381 9.07 -0.90 -5.02
N PRO A 382 10.10 -0.27 -4.42
CA PRO A 382 11.42 -0.88 -4.30
C PRO A 382 11.41 -2.20 -3.50
N GLU A 383 10.50 -2.35 -2.54
CA GLU A 383 10.41 -3.54 -1.66
C GLU A 383 9.88 -4.79 -2.38
N ALA A 384 9.24 -4.64 -3.55
CA ALA A 384 8.91 -5.78 -4.42
C ALA A 384 10.14 -6.53 -4.94
N PHE A 385 11.34 -5.93 -4.87
CA PHE A 385 12.60 -6.52 -5.33
C PHE A 385 13.42 -7.05 -4.14
N VAL A 386 13.04 -8.22 -3.62
CA VAL A 386 13.72 -8.85 -2.47
C VAL A 386 15.07 -9.46 -2.89
N TYR A 387 16.16 -8.73 -2.64
CA TYR A 387 17.53 -9.20 -2.93
C TYR A 387 18.06 -10.17 -1.87
N ASN A 388 18.30 -11.42 -2.28
CA ASN A 388 18.84 -12.47 -1.41
C ASN A 388 20.37 -12.40 -1.26
N TYR A 389 20.86 -11.39 -0.53
CA TYR A 389 22.30 -11.22 -0.23
C TYR A 389 22.92 -12.45 0.45
N ALA A 390 22.16 -13.15 1.29
CA ALA A 390 22.62 -14.35 1.98
C ALA A 390 22.85 -15.52 1.01
N GLY A 391 21.91 -15.79 0.10
CA GLY A 391 22.05 -16.82 -0.92
C GLY A 391 23.20 -16.54 -1.90
N TYR A 392 23.40 -15.27 -2.28
CA TYR A 392 24.53 -14.90 -3.13
C TYR A 392 25.87 -15.01 -2.39
N SER A 393 25.92 -14.59 -1.12
CA SER A 393 27.09 -14.76 -0.25
C SER A 393 27.41 -16.25 -0.04
N ASP A 394 26.42 -17.08 0.27
CA ASP A 394 26.56 -18.54 0.46
C ASP A 394 27.13 -19.22 -0.81
N PHE A 395 26.57 -18.88 -1.97
CA PHE A 395 27.05 -19.36 -3.27
C PHE A 395 28.54 -19.04 -3.48
N LEU A 396 28.93 -17.76 -3.35
CA LEU A 396 30.33 -17.34 -3.54
C LEU A 396 31.26 -17.89 -2.43
N ALA A 397 30.77 -18.01 -1.19
CA ALA A 397 31.54 -18.51 -0.06
C ALA A 397 31.92 -19.99 -0.23
N LYS A 398 31.05 -20.80 -0.84
CA LYS A 398 31.36 -22.21 -1.18
C LYS A 398 32.55 -22.31 -2.14
N PHE A 399 32.61 -21.50 -3.21
CA PHE A 399 33.77 -21.44 -4.10
C PHE A 399 35.03 -20.91 -3.40
N ALA A 400 34.88 -19.85 -2.60
CA ALA A 400 36.00 -19.27 -1.85
C ALA A 400 36.60 -20.26 -0.84
N LEU A 401 35.77 -21.08 -0.17
CA LEU A 401 36.24 -22.14 0.74
C LEU A 401 36.93 -23.29 0.01
N ILE A 402 36.47 -23.68 -1.19
CA ILE A 402 37.17 -24.68 -2.02
C ILE A 402 38.56 -24.16 -2.40
N ILE A 403 38.67 -22.91 -2.87
CA ILE A 403 39.95 -22.26 -3.22
C ILE A 403 40.87 -22.19 -1.98
N THR A 404 40.34 -21.78 -0.84
CA THR A 404 41.08 -21.67 0.43
C THR A 404 41.58 -23.03 0.92
N GLY A 405 40.74 -24.08 0.83
CA GLY A 405 41.12 -25.45 1.18
C GLY A 405 42.20 -26.03 0.27
N LEU A 406 42.10 -25.81 -1.04
CA LEU A 406 43.14 -26.19 -2.01
C LEU A 406 44.47 -25.49 -1.72
N MET A 407 44.46 -24.19 -1.41
CA MET A 407 45.65 -23.48 -0.97
C MET A 407 46.23 -24.05 0.32
N PHE A 408 45.41 -24.36 1.32
CA PHE A 408 45.87 -25.01 2.56
C PHE A 408 46.61 -26.33 2.30
N VAL A 409 46.09 -27.19 1.41
CA VAL A 409 46.76 -28.45 1.04
C VAL A 409 48.10 -28.20 0.35
N VAL A 410 48.20 -27.16 -0.50
CA VAL A 410 49.46 -26.78 -1.15
C VAL A 410 50.51 -26.30 -0.14
N ILE A 411 50.12 -25.49 0.86
CA ILE A 411 51.06 -25.06 1.91
C ILE A 411 51.34 -26.20 2.91
N TRP A 412 50.47 -27.20 3.07
CA TRP A 412 50.73 -28.34 3.97
C TRP A 412 51.70 -29.37 3.37
N LYS A 413 51.73 -29.50 2.04
CA LYS A 413 52.68 -30.37 1.31
C LYS A 413 54.07 -29.76 1.13
N ARG A 414 54.33 -28.56 1.65
CA ARG A 414 55.61 -27.84 1.63
C ARG A 414 56.02 -27.42 3.03
#